data_AF-A0A0C2FIP2-F1
#
_entry.id   AF-A0A0C2FIP2-F1
#
_cell.length_a   1.000
_cell.length_b   1.000
_cell.length_c   1.000
_cell.angle_alpha   90.00
_cell.angle_beta   90.00
_cell.angle_gamma   90.00
#
_symmetry.space_group_name_H-M   'P 1'
#
loop_
_entity.id
_entity.type
_entity.pdbx_description
1 polymer ?
#
loop_
_entity_poly.entity_id
_entity_poly.type
_entity_poly.pdbx_seq_one_letter_code
_entity_poly.pdbx_strand_id
1 'polypeptide(L)'
;TNIAFPDWIMDNAKLDLYYKSITFDPTKENYYDIWTKLTIFNIEVQYKHLTMATADYDEFFMPPGIVNAWYHPTPQNGVKRLHIYIYTMGVSCLWGANT
;
A
#
# COMPACT_ATOMS: atom_id res chain seq x y z
N THR A 1 1.34 10.20 8.58
CA THR A 1 0.44 10.92 7.64
C THR A 1 0.57 10.26 6.30
N ASN A 2 -0.54 9.84 5.68
CA ASN A 2 -0.50 9.15 4.39
C ASN A 2 -0.58 10.15 3.25
N ILE A 3 0.53 10.35 2.54
CA ILE A 3 0.65 11.23 1.38
C ILE A 3 1.31 10.42 0.27
N ALA A 4 0.67 10.32 -0.89
CA ALA A 4 1.17 9.67 -2.11
C ALA A 4 1.51 8.16 -2.00
N PHE A 5 2.45 7.74 -1.16
CA PHE A 5 2.84 6.33 -0.94
C PHE A 5 3.40 6.10 0.47
N PRO A 6 3.39 4.86 0.99
CA PRO A 6 3.98 4.58 2.30
C PRO A 6 5.51 4.53 2.22
N ASP A 7 6.21 5.20 3.14
CA ASP A 7 7.67 5.35 3.11
C ASP A 7 8.44 4.02 2.99
N TRP A 8 7.88 2.93 3.55
CA TRP A 8 8.55 1.63 3.59
C TRP A 8 8.75 1.01 2.20
N ILE A 9 7.99 1.40 1.17
CA ILE A 9 8.16 0.85 -0.20
C ILE A 9 9.43 1.38 -0.89
N MET A 10 10.02 2.46 -0.37
CA MET A 10 11.28 3.03 -0.88
C MET A 10 12.52 2.34 -0.29
N ASP A 11 12.33 1.45 0.70
CA ASP A 11 13.37 0.66 1.33
C ASP A 11 13.28 -0.79 0.84
N ASN A 12 14.24 -1.20 0.01
CA ASN A 12 14.25 -2.54 -0.59
C ASN A 12 14.17 -3.66 0.45
N ALA A 13 14.85 -3.52 1.58
CA ALA A 13 14.84 -4.56 2.61
C ALA A 13 13.46 -4.72 3.25
N LYS A 14 12.73 -3.61 3.43
CA LYS A 14 11.35 -3.64 3.95
C LYS A 14 10.37 -4.17 2.91
N LEU A 15 10.55 -3.78 1.64
CA LEU A 15 9.74 -4.26 0.53
C LEU A 15 9.88 -5.78 0.35
N ASP A 16 11.11 -6.29 0.36
CA ASP A 16 11.41 -7.72 0.28
C ASP A 16 10.82 -8.48 1.48
N LEU A 17 10.95 -7.92 2.69
CA LEU A 17 10.38 -8.51 3.90
C LEU A 17 8.86 -8.62 3.83
N TYR A 18 8.17 -7.62 3.25
CA TYR A 18 6.73 -7.61 3.10
C TYR A 18 6.24 -8.74 2.17
N TYR A 19 6.93 -8.97 1.05
CA TYR A 19 6.57 -10.00 0.06
C TYR A 19 7.24 -11.36 0.28
N LYS A 20 8.00 -11.56 1.36
CA LYS A 20 8.78 -12.79 1.59
C LYS A 20 7.98 -14.09 1.58
N SER A 21 6.67 -14.04 1.90
CA SER A 21 5.82 -15.24 1.98
C SER A 21 5.29 -15.69 0.61
N ILE A 22 5.45 -14.88 -0.44
CA ILE A 22 4.98 -15.20 -1.78
C ILE A 22 6.17 -15.30 -2.75
N THR A 23 6.21 -16.38 -3.51
CA THR A 23 7.21 -16.63 -4.54
C THR A 23 6.53 -17.19 -5.78
N PHE A 24 7.08 -16.92 -6.95
CA PHE A 24 6.56 -17.36 -8.24
C PHE A 24 7.61 -18.14 -9.02
N ASP A 25 7.22 -19.26 -9.61
CA ASP A 25 8.03 -20.02 -10.56
C ASP A 25 7.34 -20.02 -11.93
N PRO A 26 7.69 -19.08 -12.83
CA PRO A 26 7.01 -18.94 -14.12
C PRO A 26 7.23 -20.13 -15.06
N THR A 27 8.13 -21.06 -14.74
CA THR A 27 8.35 -22.26 -15.55
C THR A 27 7.38 -23.39 -15.20
N LYS A 28 6.74 -23.31 -14.02
CA LYS A 28 5.84 -24.35 -13.48
C LYS A 28 4.42 -23.84 -13.23
N GLU A 29 4.25 -22.53 -13.12
CA GLU A 29 3.02 -21.91 -12.66
C GLU A 29 2.33 -21.18 -13.81
N ASN A 30 1.05 -21.49 -14.00
CA ASN A 30 0.21 -20.76 -14.93
C ASN A 30 -0.45 -19.56 -14.24
N TYR A 31 -1.22 -18.80 -15.01
CA TYR A 31 -1.94 -17.63 -14.51
C TYR A 31 -2.82 -17.92 -13.28
N TYR A 32 -3.55 -19.03 -13.26
CA TYR A 32 -4.44 -19.39 -12.17
C TYR A 32 -3.69 -19.82 -10.90
N ASP A 33 -2.52 -20.44 -11.04
CA ASP A 33 -1.65 -20.77 -9.90
C ASP A 33 -1.15 -19.48 -9.22
N ILE A 34 -0.66 -18.53 -10.02
CA ILE A 34 -0.22 -17.21 -9.56
C ILE A 34 -1.38 -16.45 -8.91
N TRP A 35 -2.56 -16.45 -9.54
CA TRP A 35 -3.77 -15.82 -9.02
C TRP A 35 -4.20 -16.39 -7.67
N THR A 36 -4.12 -17.72 -7.52
CA THR A 36 -4.45 -18.40 -6.27
C THR A 36 -3.49 -18.00 -5.16
N LYS A 37 -2.18 -17.94 -5.43
CA LYS A 37 -1.18 -17.47 -4.46
C LYS A 37 -1.42 -16.02 -4.05
N LEU A 38 -1.67 -15.13 -5.01
CA LEU A 38 -2.00 -13.74 -4.74
C LEU A 38 -3.26 -13.62 -3.89
N THR A 39 -4.28 -14.45 -4.14
CA THR A 39 -5.51 -14.47 -3.35
C THR A 39 -5.22 -14.87 -1.90
N ILE A 40 -4.45 -15.94 -1.69
CA ILE A 40 -4.06 -16.41 -0.35
C ILE A 40 -3.25 -15.33 0.38
N PHE A 41 -2.25 -14.74 -0.27
CA PHE A 41 -1.44 -13.66 0.31
C PHE A 41 -2.31 -12.47 0.74
N ASN A 42 -3.27 -12.04 -0.11
CA ASN A 42 -4.18 -10.95 0.25
C ASN A 42 -5.06 -11.31 1.44
N ILE A 43 -5.56 -12.55 1.53
CA ILE A 43 -6.31 -13.03 2.70
C ILE A 43 -5.44 -12.99 3.97
N GLU A 44 -4.18 -13.43 3.90
CA GLU A 44 -3.25 -13.39 5.03
C GLU A 44 -2.98 -11.95 5.50
N VAL A 45 -2.77 -11.01 4.58
CA VAL A 45 -2.61 -9.59 4.89
C VAL A 45 -3.86 -9.06 5.59
N GLN A 46 -5.05 -9.31 5.04
CA GLN A 46 -6.31 -8.86 5.63
C GLN A 46 -6.59 -9.48 7.00
N TYR A 47 -6.23 -10.75 7.18
CA TYR A 47 -6.43 -11.48 8.44
C TYR A 47 -5.60 -10.89 9.58
N LYS A 48 -4.41 -10.31 9.29
CA LYS A 48 -3.58 -9.67 10.32
C LYS A 48 -4.36 -8.61 11.09
N HIS A 49 -5.16 -7.78 10.42
CA HIS A 49 -5.95 -6.73 11.07
C HIS A 49 -6.94 -7.26 12.11
N LEU A 50 -7.45 -8.48 11.95
CA LEU A 50 -8.35 -9.11 12.92
C LEU A 50 -7.64 -9.52 14.22
N THR A 51 -6.32 -9.70 14.16
CA THR A 51 -5.49 -10.17 15.28
C THR A 51 -4.66 -9.06 15.92
N MET A 52 -4.68 -7.85 15.38
CA MET A 52 -3.94 -6.70 15.91
C MET A 52 -4.58 -6.17 17.18
N ALA A 53 -3.75 -5.81 18.17
CA ALA A 53 -4.23 -5.21 19.41
C ALA A 53 -4.85 -3.81 19.19
N THR A 54 -4.37 -3.10 18.17
CA THR A 54 -4.84 -1.77 17.77
C THR A 54 -4.80 -1.66 16.24
N ALA A 55 -5.70 -0.86 15.66
CA ALA A 55 -5.67 -0.59 14.22
C ALA A 55 -4.34 0.07 13.80
N ASP A 56 -3.81 -0.35 12.64
CA ASP A 56 -2.74 0.39 11.98
C ASP A 56 -3.35 1.58 11.24
N TYR A 57 -2.67 2.69 11.39
CA TYR A 57 -3.17 4.02 11.17
C TYR A 57 -2.24 4.81 10.24
N ASP A 58 -1.05 4.27 10.00
CA ASP A 58 -0.13 4.67 8.95
C ASP A 58 -0.24 3.74 7.72
N GLU A 59 -1.12 2.72 7.79
CA GLU A 59 -1.44 1.86 6.66
C GLU A 59 -2.23 2.61 5.58
N PHE A 60 -1.90 2.30 4.33
CA PHE A 60 -2.51 2.87 3.14
C PHE A 60 -3.73 2.05 2.72
N PHE A 61 -4.90 2.69 2.64
CA PHE A 61 -6.13 2.03 2.22
C PHE A 61 -6.13 1.61 0.74
N MET A 62 -5.35 2.30 -0.11
CA MET A 62 -5.26 2.06 -1.54
C MET A 62 -3.81 2.04 -2.00
N PRO A 63 -3.50 1.26 -3.06
CA PRO A 63 -2.17 1.27 -3.66
C PRO A 63 -1.85 2.65 -4.26
N PRO A 64 -0.57 3.06 -4.27
CA PRO A 64 -0.15 4.40 -4.69
C PRO A 64 -0.30 4.66 -6.21
N GLY A 65 -0.55 3.62 -7.01
CA GLY A 65 -0.74 3.72 -8.46
C GLY A 65 -2.16 4.16 -8.90
N ILE A 66 -2.99 4.68 -8.00
CA ILE A 66 -4.38 5.06 -8.28
C ILE A 66 -4.55 6.58 -8.22
N VAL A 67 -5.20 7.16 -9.23
CA VAL A 67 -5.62 8.58 -9.25
C VAL A 67 -6.91 8.73 -8.45
N ASN A 68 -6.79 8.92 -7.13
CA ASN A 68 -7.95 9.12 -6.26
C ASN A 68 -7.55 9.79 -4.93
N ALA A 69 -8.49 10.19 -4.10
CA ALA A 69 -8.24 10.60 -2.71
C ALA A 69 -9.25 9.92 -1.79
N TRP A 70 -8.91 9.74 -0.50
CA TRP A 70 -9.80 9.10 0.46
C TRP A 70 -9.74 9.73 1.85
N TYR A 71 -10.82 9.58 2.59
CA TYR A 71 -10.98 10.12 3.93
C TYR A 71 -11.31 8.99 4.90
N HIS A 72 -10.53 8.88 5.98
CA HIS A 72 -10.86 7.97 7.08
C HIS A 72 -11.62 8.72 8.18
N PRO A 73 -12.90 8.39 8.42
CA PRO A 73 -13.72 9.07 9.42
C PRO A 73 -13.34 8.70 10.85
N THR A 74 -12.71 7.54 11.06
CA THR A 74 -12.35 7.02 12.37
C THR A 74 -11.20 7.84 12.97
N PRO A 75 -11.41 8.50 14.12
CA PRO A 75 -10.39 9.34 14.71
C PRO A 75 -9.22 8.51 15.24
N GLN A 76 -8.00 8.87 14.86
CA GLN A 76 -6.81 8.49 15.61
C GLN A 76 -6.69 9.41 16.82
N ASN A 77 -6.90 8.88 18.02
CA ASN A 77 -6.79 9.66 19.26
C ASN A 77 -7.64 10.95 19.23
N GLY A 78 -8.82 10.91 18.59
CA GLY A 78 -9.73 12.06 18.48
C GLY A 78 -9.50 13.00 17.28
N VAL A 79 -8.47 12.77 16.44
CA VAL A 79 -8.18 13.62 15.27
C VAL A 79 -8.65 12.95 13.97
N LYS A 80 -9.50 13.65 13.21
CA LYS A 80 -9.94 13.27 11.85
C LYS A 80 -8.86 13.62 10.82
N ARG A 81 -8.57 12.74 9.86
CA ARG A 81 -7.51 12.94 8.85
C ARG A 81 -8.03 12.74 7.43
N LEU A 82 -7.71 13.70 6.56
CA LEU A 82 -7.90 13.61 5.11
C LEU A 82 -6.59 13.13 4.48
N HIS A 83 -6.66 12.12 3.60
CA HIS A 83 -5.50 11.59 2.89
C HIS A 83 -5.67 11.80 1.39
N ILE A 84 -4.76 12.56 0.78
CA ILE A 84 -4.84 12.95 -0.63
C ILE A 84 -3.73 12.23 -1.40
N TYR A 85 -4.09 11.55 -2.49
CA TYR A 85 -3.14 10.90 -3.40
C TYR A 85 -3.24 11.58 -4.75
N ILE A 86 -2.13 12.16 -5.21
CA ILE A 86 -2.02 12.67 -6.56
C ILE A 86 -0.81 11.98 -7.15
N TYR A 87 -1.04 10.93 -7.94
CA TYR A 87 0.00 10.35 -8.79
C TYR A 87 -0.51 10.30 -10.22
N THR A 88 -0.04 11.22 -11.06
CA THR A 88 -0.20 11.13 -12.51
C THR A 88 0.94 10.24 -13.03
N MET A 89 0.61 9.05 -13.57
CA MET A 89 1.59 8.32 -14.38
C MET A 89 1.83 9.10 -15.68
N GLY A 90 2.95 9.83 -15.76
CA GLY A 90 3.46 10.39 -17.01
C GLY A 90 4.10 11.78 -16.89
N VAL A 91 5.45 11.79 -16.90
CA VAL A 91 6.36 12.84 -17.40
C VAL A 91 6.36 14.23 -16.74
N SER A 92 7.59 14.74 -16.51
CA SER A 92 8.03 16.06 -16.01
C SER A 92 7.97 16.25 -14.48
N CYS A 93 9.08 16.10 -13.75
CA CYS A 93 10.25 17.01 -13.64
C CYS A 93 9.91 18.38 -13.04
N LEU A 94 10.50 18.63 -11.86
CA LEU A 94 11.01 19.90 -11.32
C LEU A 94 10.30 21.19 -11.77
N TRP A 95 9.72 21.92 -10.82
CA TRP A 95 10.03 23.35 -10.65
C TRP A 95 9.70 23.79 -9.22
N GLY A 96 10.68 24.44 -8.59
CA GLY A 96 10.49 25.14 -7.34
C GLY A 96 10.11 26.62 -7.56
N ALA A 97 10.13 27.33 -6.43
CA ALA A 97 10.09 28.78 -6.25
C ALA A 97 8.71 29.46 -6.18
N ASN A 98 8.39 29.87 -4.95
CA ASN A 98 7.82 31.15 -4.53
C ASN A 98 6.99 31.97 -5.54
N THR A 99 5.78 32.29 -5.10
CA THR A 99 5.26 33.67 -5.08
C THR A 99 4.51 33.90 -3.80
#